data_AF-A0A8H4UYL1-F1
#
_entry.id   AF-A0A8H4UYL1-F1
#
_cell.length_a   1.000
_cell.length_b   1.000
_cell.length_c   1.000
_cell.angle_alpha   90.00
_cell.angle_beta   90.00
_cell.angle_gamma   90.00
#
_symmetry.space_group_name_H-M   'P 1'
#
loop_
_entity.id
_entity.type
_entity.pdbx_description
1 polymer ?
#
loop_
_entity_poly.entity_id
_entity_poly.type
_entity_poly.pdbx_seq_one_letter_code
_entity_poly.pdbx_strand_id
1 'polypeptide(L)'
;MASILPHFSAPTTGHENREHSFNPYTDNGGSTLGIAGSDFCILAGDTRSTSGYNINSRYAPKLFKIGGDDETGEGAHIVLSVVGFAADGQALKERLDSIVKVYRYQHGKPITVNACAQRLSTILYSKRFFPYYAHAILGGLDEEGRGALYSYDPVGSYEREQCRA
;
A
#
# COMPACT_ATOMS: atom_id res chain seq x y z
N MET A 1 32.90 53.71 25.17
CA MET A 1 32.81 52.81 24.00
C MET A 1 32.92 51.38 24.48
N ALA A 2 31.79 50.69 24.65
CA ALA A 2 31.75 49.28 25.02
C ALA A 2 31.33 48.47 23.79
N SER A 3 32.20 47.56 23.35
CA SER A 3 32.03 46.74 22.15
C SER A 3 30.98 45.65 22.37
N ILE A 4 29.92 45.66 21.56
CA ILE A 4 28.96 44.56 21.45
C ILE A 4 29.58 43.51 20.53
N LEU A 5 30.03 42.38 21.08
CA LEU A 5 30.40 41.20 20.29
C LEU A 5 29.14 40.37 20.03
N PRO A 6 28.86 39.95 18.79
CA PRO A 6 27.77 39.02 18.52
C PRO A 6 28.13 37.63 19.04
N HIS A 7 27.29 37.11 19.94
CA HIS A 7 27.37 35.74 20.41
C HIS A 7 26.87 34.81 19.29
N PHE A 8 27.80 34.31 18.46
CA PHE A 8 27.49 33.22 17.54
C PHE A 8 27.28 31.94 18.36
N SER A 9 26.02 31.56 18.57
CA SER A 9 25.68 30.23 19.06
C SER A 9 26.07 29.22 17.97
N ALA A 10 27.03 28.36 18.27
CA ALA A 10 27.29 27.18 17.44
C ALA A 10 25.99 26.36 17.33
N PRO A 11 25.72 25.69 16.19
CA PRO A 11 24.62 24.76 16.11
C PRO A 11 24.90 23.64 17.12
N THR A 12 24.07 23.57 18.17
CA THR A 12 23.98 22.38 19.01
C THR A 12 23.66 21.21 18.10
N THR A 13 24.66 20.39 17.80
CA THR A 13 24.46 19.06 17.24
C THR A 13 23.66 18.30 18.28
N GLY A 14 22.34 18.29 18.13
CA GLY A 14 21.46 17.44 18.92
C GLY A 14 22.02 16.03 18.82
N HIS A 15 22.42 15.46 19.95
CA HIS A 15 22.68 14.04 20.04
C HIS A 15 21.34 13.33 19.80
N GLU A 16 21.02 13.06 18.53
CA GLU A 16 20.01 12.07 18.20
C GLU A 16 20.46 10.76 18.84
N ASN A 17 19.57 10.14 19.63
CA ASN A 17 19.82 8.81 20.18
C ASN A 17 20.12 7.87 19.01
N ARG A 18 21.38 7.46 18.86
CA ARG A 18 21.80 6.51 17.84
C ARG A 18 21.26 5.14 18.22
N GLU A 19 20.22 4.70 17.51
CA GLU A 19 19.77 3.31 17.57
C GLU A 19 20.86 2.40 16.99
N HIS A 20 21.37 1.48 17.80
CA HIS A 20 22.43 0.56 17.40
C HIS A 20 21.90 -0.74 16.77
N SER A 21 20.61 -1.02 16.88
CA SER A 21 19.95 -2.19 16.28
C SER A 21 19.32 -1.87 14.93
N PHE A 22 19.37 -2.82 14.00
CA PHE A 22 18.64 -2.73 12.73
C PHE A 22 17.14 -2.93 12.95
N ASN A 23 16.33 -1.95 12.53
CA ASN A 23 14.88 -2.09 12.42
C ASN A 23 14.52 -2.43 10.96
N PRO A 24 13.88 -3.58 10.68
CA PRO A 24 13.56 -3.98 9.31
C PRO A 24 12.43 -3.16 8.65
N TYR A 25 11.71 -2.34 9.43
CA TYR A 25 10.55 -1.60 8.96
C TYR A 25 10.79 -0.09 8.95
N THR A 26 10.12 0.61 8.04
CA THR A 26 10.08 2.07 7.99
C THR A 26 8.66 2.49 7.60
N ASP A 27 8.16 3.58 8.19
CA ASP A 27 6.89 4.16 7.77
C ASP A 27 7.13 5.20 6.68
N ASN A 28 6.56 4.96 5.50
CA ASN A 28 6.62 5.90 4.37
C ASN A 28 5.39 6.79 4.24
N GLY A 29 4.47 6.70 5.21
CA GLY A 29 3.26 7.48 5.32
C GLY A 29 2.32 7.29 4.13
N GLY A 30 1.53 8.34 3.91
CA GLY A 30 0.48 8.37 2.91
C GLY A 30 -0.86 7.86 3.41
N SER A 31 -1.88 8.06 2.60
CA SER A 31 -3.27 7.74 2.91
C SER A 31 -4.01 7.42 1.63
N THR A 32 -4.87 6.42 1.72
CA THR A 32 -5.70 5.97 0.60
C THR A 32 -7.16 5.89 1.05
N LEU A 33 -8.07 5.92 0.09
CA LEU A 33 -9.51 5.89 0.31
C LEU A 33 -10.15 5.06 -0.79
N GLY A 34 -11.05 4.16 -0.42
CA GLY A 34 -11.88 3.40 -1.34
C GLY A 34 -13.36 3.67 -1.12
N ILE A 35 -14.15 3.67 -2.19
CA ILE A 35 -15.61 3.74 -2.18
C ILE A 35 -16.16 2.77 -3.21
N ALA A 36 -17.00 1.83 -2.76
CA ALA A 36 -17.83 1.00 -3.62
C ALA A 36 -19.13 1.75 -3.98
N GLY A 37 -19.54 1.70 -5.23
CA GLY A 37 -20.82 2.19 -5.74
C GLY A 37 -21.70 1.06 -6.24
N SER A 38 -22.83 1.41 -6.85
CA SER A 38 -23.77 0.45 -7.45
C SER A 38 -23.15 -0.38 -8.58
N ASP A 39 -22.32 0.26 -9.39
CA ASP A 39 -21.80 -0.22 -10.67
C ASP A 39 -20.33 0.22 -10.90
N PHE A 40 -19.71 0.79 -9.87
CA PHE A 40 -18.34 1.27 -9.90
C PHE A 40 -17.63 1.01 -8.57
N CYS A 41 -16.30 1.03 -8.58
CA CYS A 41 -15.47 1.09 -7.38
C CYS A 41 -14.33 2.08 -7.64
N ILE A 42 -14.13 3.03 -6.73
CA ILE A 42 -13.10 4.06 -6.85
C ILE A 42 -12.13 3.87 -5.70
N LEU A 43 -10.83 3.82 -6.02
CA LEU A 43 -9.76 3.95 -5.05
C LEU A 43 -8.95 5.21 -5.39
N ALA A 44 -8.61 5.95 -4.35
CA ALA A 44 -7.78 7.14 -4.40
C ALA A 44 -6.65 7.02 -3.37
N GLY A 45 -5.57 7.76 -3.58
CA GLY A 45 -4.42 7.76 -2.69
C GLY A 45 -3.52 8.93 -2.99
N ASP A 46 -2.91 9.47 -1.94
CA ASP A 46 -1.93 10.51 -2.11
C ASP A 46 -0.64 9.96 -2.76
N THR A 47 0.15 10.85 -3.35
CA THR A 47 1.38 10.47 -4.05
C THR A 47 2.64 10.85 -3.28
N ARG A 48 2.54 11.30 -2.03
CA ARG A 48 3.69 11.69 -1.22
C ARG A 48 4.31 10.45 -0.57
N SER A 49 5.63 10.35 -0.59
CA SER A 49 6.40 9.38 0.20
C SER A 49 7.33 10.13 1.14
N THR A 50 7.38 9.72 2.40
CA THR A 50 8.18 10.37 3.44
C THR A 50 9.15 9.39 4.12
N SER A 51 10.14 9.95 4.81
CA SER A 51 10.98 9.25 5.78
C SER A 51 11.24 10.21 6.94
N GLY A 52 10.64 9.95 8.09
CA GLY A 52 10.58 10.93 9.18
C GLY A 52 9.98 12.25 8.70
N TYR A 53 10.69 13.36 8.92
CA TYR A 53 10.27 14.70 8.49
C TYR A 53 10.66 15.07 7.05
N ASN A 54 11.30 14.17 6.31
CA ASN A 54 11.74 14.42 4.94
C ASN A 54 10.76 13.85 3.91
N ILE A 55 10.61 14.54 2.78
CA ILE A 55 9.87 14.04 1.62
C ILE A 55 10.85 13.33 0.69
N ASN A 56 10.67 12.02 0.50
CA ASN A 56 11.45 11.23 -0.44
C ASN A 56 11.02 11.53 -1.88
N SER A 57 9.71 11.53 -2.12
CA SER A 57 9.11 11.83 -3.41
C SER A 57 7.76 12.50 -3.24
N ARG A 58 7.46 13.44 -4.14
CA ARG A 58 6.13 14.05 -4.28
C ARG A 58 5.21 13.22 -5.18
N TYR A 59 5.76 12.29 -5.94
CA TYR A 59 5.04 11.43 -6.85
C TYR A 59 5.50 9.97 -6.73
N ALA A 60 4.86 9.24 -5.84
CA ALA A 60 5.00 7.82 -5.58
C ALA A 60 3.59 7.20 -5.48
N PRO A 61 3.07 6.63 -6.59
CA PRO A 61 1.74 6.03 -6.61
C PRO A 61 1.62 4.89 -5.61
N LYS A 62 0.49 4.86 -4.89
CA LYS A 62 0.14 3.81 -3.91
C LYS A 62 -1.01 2.92 -4.37
N LEU A 63 -1.42 3.09 -5.62
CA LEU A 63 -2.48 2.33 -6.27
C LEU A 63 -1.86 1.53 -7.40
N PHE A 64 -2.20 0.25 -7.44
CA PHE A 64 -1.62 -0.72 -8.33
C PHE A 64 -2.74 -1.49 -9.02
N LYS A 65 -2.71 -1.51 -10.34
CA LYS A 65 -3.57 -2.39 -11.14
C LYS A 65 -3.06 -3.83 -11.01
N ILE A 66 -3.95 -4.77 -10.75
CA ILE A 66 -3.63 -6.19 -10.51
C ILE A 66 -4.19 -7.05 -11.64
N GLY A 67 -3.35 -7.92 -12.21
CA GLY A 67 -3.73 -8.88 -13.25
C GLY A 67 -3.78 -8.30 -14.66
N GLY A 68 -3.39 -7.04 -14.84
CA GLY A 68 -3.27 -6.38 -16.14
C GLY A 68 -1.91 -6.59 -16.79
N ASP A 69 -1.77 -6.05 -17.99
CA ASP A 69 -0.50 -5.93 -18.69
C ASP A 69 0.50 -5.06 -17.90
N ASP A 70 1.79 -5.40 -17.95
CA ASP A 70 2.82 -4.75 -17.12
C ASP A 70 3.13 -3.31 -17.54
N GLU A 71 2.98 -2.97 -18.82
CA GLU A 71 3.29 -1.64 -19.34
C GLU A 71 2.06 -0.72 -19.31
N THR A 72 0.91 -1.24 -19.73
CA THR A 72 -0.31 -0.45 -19.92
C THR A 72 -1.29 -0.58 -18.75
N GLY A 73 -1.21 -1.68 -18.00
CA GLY A 73 -2.21 -2.05 -17.02
C GLY A 73 -3.58 -2.37 -17.62
N GLU A 74 -3.66 -2.58 -18.94
CA GLU A 74 -4.90 -2.97 -19.60
C GLU A 74 -5.34 -4.38 -19.20
N GLY A 75 -6.65 -4.59 -19.14
CA GLY A 75 -7.24 -5.86 -18.71
C GLY A 75 -7.24 -6.10 -17.19
N ALA A 76 -6.72 -5.17 -16.38
CA ALA A 76 -6.89 -5.21 -14.93
C ALA A 76 -8.29 -4.74 -14.53
N HIS A 77 -9.02 -5.60 -13.81
CA HIS A 77 -10.33 -5.31 -13.22
C HIS A 77 -10.27 -5.18 -11.69
N ILE A 78 -9.06 -5.25 -11.12
CA ILE A 78 -8.79 -5.16 -9.68
C ILE A 78 -7.72 -4.10 -9.45
N VAL A 79 -7.96 -3.25 -8.46
CA VAL A 79 -7.00 -2.25 -7.97
C VAL A 79 -6.66 -2.57 -6.53
N LEU A 80 -5.36 -2.63 -6.23
CA LEU A 80 -4.81 -2.75 -4.90
C LEU A 80 -4.22 -1.41 -4.48
N SER A 81 -4.56 -0.96 -3.29
CA SER A 81 -3.90 0.14 -2.63
C SER A 81 -3.13 -0.35 -1.42
N VAL A 82 -1.93 0.20 -1.18
CA VAL A 82 -1.10 -0.17 -0.04
C VAL A 82 -0.44 1.06 0.59
N VAL A 83 -0.58 1.21 1.90
CA VAL A 83 0.08 2.26 2.71
C VAL A 83 0.84 1.66 3.89
N GLY A 84 1.83 2.38 4.42
CA GLY A 84 2.74 1.89 5.46
C GLY A 84 4.19 1.82 4.96
N PHE A 85 4.80 0.65 5.02
CA PHE A 85 6.16 0.43 4.51
C PHE A 85 6.13 0.17 3.00
N ALA A 86 6.70 1.09 2.21
CA ALA A 86 6.61 1.05 0.76
C ALA A 86 7.26 -0.19 0.14
N ALA A 87 8.37 -0.68 0.70
CA ALA A 87 9.05 -1.88 0.19
C ALA A 87 8.19 -3.14 0.36
N ASP A 88 7.56 -3.28 1.53
CA ASP A 88 6.61 -4.36 1.78
C ASP A 88 5.38 -4.26 0.89
N GLY A 89 4.86 -3.05 0.68
CA GLY A 89 3.73 -2.83 -0.22
C GLY A 89 4.03 -3.20 -1.67
N GLN A 90 5.23 -2.85 -2.16
CA GLN A 90 5.68 -3.25 -3.49
C GLN A 90 5.84 -4.76 -3.63
N ALA A 91 6.46 -5.42 -2.64
CA ALA A 91 6.61 -6.86 -2.62
C ALA A 91 5.26 -7.60 -2.55
N LEU A 92 4.31 -7.06 -1.79
CA LEU A 92 2.94 -7.58 -1.69
C LEU A 92 2.21 -7.46 -3.04
N LYS A 93 2.31 -6.30 -3.70
CA LYS A 93 1.76 -6.06 -5.04
C LYS A 93 2.31 -7.06 -6.05
N GLU A 94 3.63 -7.24 -6.11
CA GLU A 94 4.29 -8.13 -7.08
C GLU A 94 3.88 -9.60 -6.86
N ARG A 95 3.79 -10.00 -5.60
CA ARG A 95 3.33 -11.35 -5.23
C ARG A 95 1.88 -11.58 -5.67
N LEU A 96 0.98 -10.66 -5.34
CA LEU A 96 -0.44 -10.79 -5.67
C LEU A 96 -0.64 -10.80 -7.19
N ASP A 97 -0.02 -9.86 -7.90
CA ASP A 97 -0.12 -9.72 -9.35
C ASP A 97 0.35 -10.99 -10.08
N SER A 98 1.50 -11.53 -9.69
CA SER A 98 2.02 -12.79 -10.24
C SER A 98 1.04 -13.95 -10.06
N ILE A 99 0.44 -14.06 -8.87
CA ILE A 99 -0.54 -15.12 -8.57
C ILE A 99 -1.80 -14.96 -9.43
N VAL A 100 -2.29 -13.73 -9.60
CA VAL A 100 -3.47 -13.44 -10.42
C VAL A 100 -3.22 -13.76 -11.90
N LYS A 101 -2.04 -13.41 -12.43
CA LYS A 101 -1.64 -13.75 -13.81
C LYS A 101 -1.53 -15.25 -14.01
N VAL A 102 -0.91 -15.97 -13.06
CA VAL A 102 -0.83 -17.44 -13.08
C VAL A 102 -2.22 -18.07 -13.01
N TYR A 103 -3.12 -17.55 -12.18
CA TYR A 103 -4.51 -18.02 -12.10
C TYR A 103 -5.20 -17.93 -13.46
N ARG A 104 -5.09 -16.77 -14.14
CA ARG A 104 -5.65 -16.54 -15.47
C ARG A 104 -5.08 -17.51 -16.49
N TYR A 105 -3.77 -17.74 -16.47
CA TYR A 105 -3.10 -18.70 -17.36
C TYR A 105 -3.60 -20.13 -17.15
N GLN A 106 -3.75 -20.56 -15.90
CA GLN A 106 -4.14 -21.94 -15.55
C GLN A 106 -5.62 -22.24 -15.79
N HIS A 107 -6.50 -21.26 -15.53
CA HIS A 107 -7.96 -21.47 -15.56
C HIS A 107 -8.63 -20.86 -16.80
N GLY A 108 -7.89 -20.10 -17.61
CA GLY A 108 -8.42 -19.43 -18.81
C GLY A 108 -9.44 -18.32 -18.51
N LYS A 109 -9.59 -17.89 -17.25
CA LYS A 109 -10.55 -16.86 -16.83
C LYS A 109 -9.94 -15.89 -15.81
N PRO A 110 -10.40 -14.62 -15.76
CA PRO A 110 -9.97 -13.69 -14.73
C PRO A 110 -10.38 -14.16 -13.32
N ILE A 111 -9.56 -13.85 -12.33
CA ILE A 111 -9.91 -14.08 -10.92
C ILE A 111 -11.03 -13.12 -10.51
N THR A 112 -12.00 -13.57 -9.72
CA THR A 112 -13.05 -12.69 -9.17
C THR A 112 -12.48 -11.82 -8.04
N VAL A 113 -13.07 -10.65 -7.77
CA VAL A 113 -12.62 -9.77 -6.68
C VAL A 113 -12.68 -10.51 -5.34
N ASN A 114 -13.74 -11.30 -5.10
CA ASN A 114 -13.90 -12.08 -3.87
C ASN A 114 -12.81 -13.14 -3.71
N ALA A 115 -12.47 -13.86 -4.79
CA ALA A 115 -11.40 -14.85 -4.76
C ALA A 115 -10.02 -14.20 -4.58
N CYS A 116 -9.79 -13.05 -5.23
CA CYS A 116 -8.59 -12.25 -5.03
C CYS A 116 -8.48 -11.74 -3.58
N ALA A 117 -9.62 -11.36 -3.00
CA ALA A 117 -9.68 -10.86 -1.63
C ALA A 117 -9.26 -11.93 -0.61
N GLN A 118 -9.80 -13.14 -0.75
CA GLN A 118 -9.39 -14.29 0.06
C GLN A 118 -7.91 -14.63 -0.17
N ARG A 119 -7.43 -14.54 -1.41
CA ARG A 119 -6.03 -14.84 -1.74
C ARG A 119 -5.06 -13.85 -1.07
N LEU A 120 -5.40 -12.56 -1.07
CA LEU A 120 -4.61 -11.53 -0.41
C LEU A 120 -4.54 -11.76 1.10
N SER A 121 -5.66 -12.10 1.74
CA SER A 121 -5.71 -12.48 3.16
C SER A 121 -4.76 -13.64 3.47
N THR A 122 -4.75 -14.69 2.64
CA THR A 122 -3.83 -15.82 2.80
C THR A 122 -2.36 -15.43 2.64
N ILE A 123 -2.03 -14.52 1.71
CA ILE A 123 -0.66 -14.02 1.53
C ILE A 123 -0.19 -13.28 2.78
N LEU A 124 -1.01 -12.36 3.31
CA LEU A 124 -0.69 -11.60 4.51
C LEU A 124 -0.51 -12.53 5.73
N TYR A 125 -1.44 -13.46 5.92
CA TYR A 125 -1.37 -14.42 7.03
C TYR A 125 -0.18 -15.38 6.93
N SER A 126 0.28 -15.73 5.72
CA SER A 126 1.48 -16.57 5.54
C SER A 126 2.75 -15.95 6.15
N LYS A 127 2.75 -14.62 6.33
CA LYS A 127 3.83 -13.86 6.96
C LYS A 127 3.50 -13.43 8.39
N ARG A 128 2.57 -14.10 9.09
CA ARG A 128 2.12 -13.72 10.44
C ARG A 128 3.23 -13.43 11.47
N PHE A 129 4.36 -14.12 11.38
CA PHE A 129 5.51 -13.96 12.31
C PHE A 129 6.56 -12.95 11.86
N PHE A 130 6.50 -12.49 10.61
CA PHE A 130 7.28 -11.38 10.08
C PHE A 130 6.41 -10.63 9.04
N PRO A 131 5.40 -9.87 9.50
CA PRO A 131 4.33 -9.37 8.66
C PRO A 131 4.81 -8.39 7.60
N TYR A 132 4.00 -8.23 6.55
CA TYR A 132 4.08 -7.04 5.73
C TYR A 132 3.59 -5.86 6.58
N TYR A 133 4.42 -4.85 6.80
CA TYR A 133 4.01 -3.64 7.52
C TYR A 133 3.20 -2.74 6.59
N ALA A 134 1.96 -3.16 6.31
CA ALA A 134 1.14 -2.54 5.29
C ALA A 134 -0.36 -2.64 5.62
N HIS A 135 -1.08 -1.56 5.38
CA HIS A 135 -2.54 -1.55 5.31
C HIS A 135 -2.94 -1.58 3.83
N ALA A 136 -3.73 -2.58 3.46
CA ALA A 136 -4.15 -2.77 2.09
C ALA A 136 -5.65 -2.53 1.94
N ILE A 137 -6.03 -1.96 0.80
CA ILE A 137 -7.42 -1.87 0.34
C ILE A 137 -7.46 -2.46 -1.08
N LEU A 138 -8.31 -3.45 -1.30
CA LEU A 138 -8.53 -4.09 -2.59
C LEU A 138 -9.91 -3.70 -3.10
N GLY A 139 -10.02 -3.26 -4.35
CA GLY A 139 -11.32 -3.02 -4.96
C GLY A 139 -11.41 -3.41 -6.43
N GLY A 140 -12.64 -3.53 -6.88
CA GLY A 140 -13.01 -3.89 -8.24
C GLY A 140 -14.53 -4.04 -8.37
N LEU A 141 -14.97 -4.72 -9.43
CA LEU A 141 -16.36 -5.10 -9.63
C LEU A 141 -16.55 -6.59 -9.33
N ASP A 142 -17.57 -6.92 -8.56
CA ASP A 142 -17.96 -8.31 -8.35
C ASP A 142 -18.63 -8.93 -9.60
N GLU A 143 -18.97 -10.22 -9.52
CA GLU A 143 -19.54 -10.97 -10.64
C GLU A 143 -20.94 -10.46 -11.07
N GLU A 144 -21.60 -9.68 -10.20
CA GLU A 144 -22.89 -9.04 -10.48
C GLU A 144 -22.70 -7.60 -11.03
N GLY A 145 -21.46 -7.16 -11.21
CA GLY A 145 -21.12 -5.83 -11.67
C GLY A 145 -21.19 -4.75 -10.59
N ARG A 146 -21.36 -5.13 -9.32
CA ARG A 146 -21.43 -4.16 -8.21
C ARG A 146 -20.04 -3.82 -7.69
N GLY A 147 -19.89 -2.59 -7.19
CA GLY A 147 -18.68 -2.18 -6.51
C GLY A 147 -18.37 -3.10 -5.33
N ALA A 148 -17.12 -3.56 -5.26
CA ALA A 148 -16.62 -4.34 -4.14
C ALA A 148 -15.33 -3.71 -3.62
N LEU A 149 -15.29 -3.48 -2.31
CA LEU A 149 -14.13 -2.95 -1.61
C LEU A 149 -13.86 -3.82 -0.39
N TYR A 150 -12.59 -4.17 -0.20
CA TYR A 150 -12.11 -4.99 0.89
C TYR A 150 -10.95 -4.31 1.58
N SER A 151 -10.98 -4.20 2.91
CA SER A 151 -9.88 -3.68 3.70
C SER A 151 -9.20 -4.78 4.50
N TYR A 152 -7.91 -4.60 4.78
CA TYR A 152 -7.07 -5.61 5.40
C TYR A 152 -6.31 -5.06 6.60
N ASP A 153 -6.18 -5.89 7.64
CA ASP A 153 -5.13 -5.71 8.63
C ASP A 153 -3.78 -6.28 8.10
N PRO A 154 -2.64 -5.92 8.73
CA PRO A 154 -1.32 -6.40 8.31
C PRO A 154 -1.12 -7.93 8.38
N VAL A 155 -2.05 -8.67 8.99
CA VAL A 155 -1.94 -10.12 9.20
C VAL A 155 -3.01 -10.92 8.45
N GLY A 156 -3.83 -10.27 7.62
CA GLY A 156 -4.75 -10.92 6.69
C GLY A 156 -6.20 -11.04 7.17
N SER A 157 -6.60 -10.44 8.29
CA SER A 157 -8.02 -10.23 8.56
C SER A 157 -8.59 -9.25 7.55
N TYR A 158 -9.79 -9.50 7.03
CA TYR A 158 -10.40 -8.65 6.01
C TYR A 158 -11.92 -8.65 6.07
N GLU A 159 -12.53 -7.56 5.61
CA GLU A 159 -13.98 -7.37 5.56
C GLU A 159 -14.37 -6.65 4.26
N ARG A 160 -15.60 -6.90 3.77
CA ARG A 160 -16.19 -6.14 2.67
C ARG A 160 -16.83 -4.87 3.23
N GLU A 161 -16.44 -3.71 2.71
CA GLU A 161 -16.92 -2.42 3.21
C GLU A 161 -17.52 -1.58 2.06
N GLN A 162 -18.38 -0.61 2.41
CA GLN A 162 -18.88 0.37 1.44
C GLN A 162 -17.81 1.44 1.14
N CYS A 163 -17.10 1.89 2.17
CA CYS A 163 -16.02 2.85 2.07
C CYS A 163 -14.98 2.61 3.17
N ARG A 164 -13.72 2.93 2.87
CA ARG A 164 -12.62 2.81 3.83
C ARG A 164 -11.48 3.78 3.53
N ALA A 165 -10.92 4.39 4.57
CA ALA A 165 -9.69 5.17 4.54
C ALA A 165 -8.60 4.54 5.43
#